data_AF-A0A2D9FQF9-F1
#
_entry.id   AF-A0A2D9FQF9-F1
#
_cell.length_a   1.000
_cell.length_b   1.000
_cell.length_c   1.000
_cell.angle_alpha   90.00
_cell.angle_beta   90.00
_cell.angle_gamma   90.00
#
_symmetry.space_group_name_H-M   'P 1'
#
loop_
_entity.id
_entity.type
_entity.pdbx_description
1 polymer ?
#
loop_
_entity_poly.entity_id
_entity_poly.type
_entity_poly.pdbx_seq_one_letter_code
_entity_poly.pdbx_strand_id
1 'polypeptide(L)'
;MINEEHGYSLLETLVALAILLAVLVPAAVFLGVAGGNTLAKDKITSFNLAKNAMEEALIARKDSSFISLKNSKWWVKTSISKEDEHLYSIVVAVFKEDTLRSPSVTLYTKRLWYNE
;
A
#
# COMPACT_ATOMS: atom_id res chain seq x y z
N MET A 1 64.66 -9.55 -0.44
CA MET A 1 63.18 -9.43 -0.40
C MET A 1 62.73 -9.13 -1.81
N ILE A 2 62.30 -10.15 -2.55
CA ILE A 2 61.71 -9.98 -3.88
C ILE A 2 60.22 -10.00 -3.63
N ASN A 3 59.57 -8.86 -3.82
CA ASN A 3 58.11 -8.75 -3.78
C ASN A 3 57.58 -9.48 -5.03
N GLU A 4 56.95 -10.64 -4.83
CA GLU A 4 56.20 -11.30 -5.89
C GLU A 4 54.92 -10.50 -6.15
N GLU A 5 54.95 -9.64 -7.17
CA GLU A 5 53.74 -9.02 -7.71
C GLU A 5 52.87 -10.11 -8.33
N HIS A 6 51.88 -10.59 -7.57
CA HIS A 6 50.86 -11.51 -8.06
C HIS A 6 49.92 -10.75 -8.99
N GLY A 7 50.33 -10.59 -10.24
CA GLY A 7 49.44 -10.15 -11.31
C GLY A 7 48.37 -11.21 -11.54
N TYR A 8 47.12 -10.89 -11.23
CA TYR A 8 45.99 -11.78 -11.49
C TYR A 8 45.95 -12.16 -12.98
N SER A 9 45.88 -13.45 -13.26
CA SER A 9 45.76 -13.94 -14.63
C SER A 9 44.40 -13.49 -15.22
N LEU A 10 44.36 -13.24 -16.53
CA LEU A 10 43.11 -12.96 -17.25
C LEU A 10 42.04 -14.04 -17.00
N LEU A 11 42.47 -15.29 -16.75
CA LEU A 11 41.58 -16.39 -16.42
C LEU A 11 40.94 -16.20 -15.04
N GLU A 12 41.72 -15.80 -14.04
CA GLU A 12 41.25 -15.64 -12.65
C GLU A 12 40.28 -14.46 -12.52
N THR A 13 40.57 -13.36 -13.24
CA THR A 13 39.66 -12.23 -13.33
C THR A 13 38.36 -12.60 -14.05
N LEU A 14 38.42 -13.46 -15.09
CA LEU A 14 37.24 -13.97 -15.77
C LEU A 14 36.40 -14.88 -14.86
N VAL A 15 37.03 -15.78 -14.12
CA VAL A 15 36.37 -16.69 -13.16
C VAL A 15 35.74 -15.89 -12.03
N ALA A 16 36.45 -14.92 -11.46
CA ALA A 16 35.92 -14.03 -10.43
C ALA A 16 34.71 -13.23 -10.94
N LEU A 17 34.76 -12.72 -12.17
CA LEU A 17 33.65 -12.01 -12.80
C LEU A 17 32.44 -12.94 -13.02
N ALA A 18 32.68 -14.19 -13.45
CA ALA A 18 31.61 -15.16 -13.65
C ALA A 18 30.90 -15.52 -12.34
N ILE A 19 31.67 -15.73 -11.26
CA ILE A 19 31.12 -15.98 -9.92
C ILE A 19 30.34 -14.74 -9.43
N LEU A 20 30.90 -13.55 -9.64
CA LEU A 20 30.24 -12.29 -9.24
C LEU A 20 28.91 -12.12 -9.97
N LEU A 21 28.86 -12.33 -11.28
CA LEU A 21 27.62 -12.25 -12.06
C LEU A 21 26.62 -13.34 -11.66
N ALA A 22 27.08 -14.55 -11.35
CA ALA A 22 26.23 -15.65 -10.90
C ALA A 22 25.50 -15.34 -9.59
N VAL A 23 26.05 -14.47 -8.73
CA VAL A 23 25.41 -14.02 -7.49
C VAL A 23 24.62 -12.72 -7.69
N LEU A 24 25.18 -11.78 -8.47
CA LEU A 24 24.60 -10.45 -8.65
C LEU A 24 23.27 -10.49 -9.41
N VAL A 25 23.16 -11.32 -10.44
CA VAL A 25 21.95 -11.41 -11.27
C VAL A 25 20.76 -11.95 -10.46
N PRO A 26 20.85 -13.09 -9.74
CA PRO A 26 19.77 -13.54 -8.86
C PRO A 26 19.42 -12.53 -7.77
N ALA A 27 20.41 -11.85 -7.17
CA ALA A 27 20.17 -10.84 -6.15
C ALA A 27 19.40 -9.63 -6.70
N ALA A 28 19.75 -9.15 -7.89
CA ALA A 28 19.03 -8.05 -8.55
C ALA A 28 17.59 -8.44 -8.91
N VAL A 29 17.37 -9.66 -9.42
CA VAL A 29 16.03 -10.18 -9.71
C VAL A 29 15.20 -10.31 -8.42
N PHE A 30 15.79 -10.86 -7.36
CA PHE A 30 15.14 -10.99 -6.05
C PHE A 30 14.74 -9.62 -5.47
N LEU A 31 15.64 -8.63 -5.53
CA LEU A 31 15.35 -7.25 -5.11
C LEU A 31 14.28 -6.59 -5.99
N GLY A 32 14.26 -6.87 -7.29
CA GLY A 32 13.20 -6.40 -8.19
C GLY A 32 11.83 -6.96 -7.81
N VAL A 33 11.75 -8.26 -7.52
CA VAL A 33 10.52 -8.93 -7.07
C VAL A 33 10.09 -8.45 -5.67
N ALA A 34 11.02 -8.36 -4.73
CA ALA A 34 10.74 -7.89 -3.36
C ALA A 34 10.37 -6.39 -3.31
N GLY A 35 11.04 -5.55 -4.11
CA GLY A 35 10.71 -4.13 -4.27
C GLY A 35 9.38 -3.89 -4.99
N GLY A 36 8.98 -4.85 -5.83
CA GLY A 36 7.71 -4.91 -6.55
C GLY A 36 6.51 -5.36 -5.73
N ASN A 37 6.60 -5.41 -4.39
CA ASN A 37 5.48 -5.77 -3.51
C ASN A 37 4.43 -4.64 -3.41
N THR A 38 3.94 -4.21 -4.57
CA THR A 38 2.91 -3.19 -4.78
C THR A 38 1.63 -3.54 -4.05
N LEU A 39 1.33 -4.84 -3.90
CA LEU A 39 0.15 -5.32 -3.19
C LEU A 39 0.16 -4.91 -1.71
N ALA A 40 1.29 -5.06 -1.02
CA ALA A 40 1.42 -4.67 0.39
C ALA A 40 1.31 -3.15 0.54
N LYS A 41 1.97 -2.39 -0.35
CA LYS A 41 1.89 -0.92 -0.39
C LYS A 41 0.46 -0.45 -0.63
N ASP A 42 -0.22 -1.01 -1.63
CA ASP A 42 -1.60 -0.68 -1.97
C ASP A 42 -2.57 -1.00 -0.82
N LYS A 43 -2.37 -2.13 -0.13
CA LYS A 43 -3.18 -2.50 1.04
C LYS A 43 -2.98 -1.54 2.22
N ILE A 44 -1.74 -1.14 2.49
CA ILE A 44 -1.42 -0.17 3.55
C ILE A 44 -2.01 1.20 3.20
N THR A 45 -1.81 1.67 1.97
CA THR A 45 -2.35 2.96 1.50
C THR A 45 -3.87 2.98 1.56
N SER A 46 -4.54 1.96 1.01
CA SER A 46 -6.01 1.89 1.02
C SER A 46 -6.58 1.81 2.44
N PHE A 47 -5.92 1.11 3.36
CA PHE A 47 -6.30 1.09 4.77
C PHE A 47 -6.16 2.47 5.43
N ASN A 48 -5.03 3.15 5.23
CA ASN A 48 -4.80 4.48 5.81
C ASN A 48 -5.81 5.51 5.28
N LEU A 49 -6.16 5.44 4.00
CA LEU A 49 -7.21 6.28 3.42
C LEU A 49 -8.58 5.99 4.04
N ALA A 50 -8.93 4.71 4.21
CA ALA A 50 -10.18 4.32 4.84
C ALA A 50 -10.25 4.80 6.30
N LYS A 51 -9.15 4.67 7.05
CA LYS A 51 -9.04 5.12 8.44
C LYS A 51 -9.24 6.63 8.56
N ASN A 52 -8.54 7.41 7.74
CA ASN A 52 -8.62 8.88 7.77
C ASN A 52 -10.04 9.36 7.42
N ALA A 53 -10.66 8.78 6.38
CA ALA A 53 -12.03 9.11 6.02
C ALA A 53 -13.05 8.69 7.08
N MET A 54 -12.80 7.59 7.79
CA MET A 54 -13.61 7.17 8.93
C MET A 54 -13.48 8.16 10.10
N GLU A 55 -12.26 8.59 10.44
CA GLU A 55 -12.03 9.62 11.46
C GLU A 55 -12.73 10.93 11.10
N GLU A 56 -12.66 11.37 9.84
CA GLU A 56 -13.35 12.56 9.36
C GLU A 56 -14.88 12.42 9.47
N ALA A 57 -15.44 11.27 9.07
CA ALA A 57 -16.88 10.99 9.18
C ALA A 57 -17.36 10.99 10.64
N LEU A 58 -16.52 10.48 11.55
CA LEU A 58 -16.79 10.43 12.98
C LEU A 58 -16.79 11.82 13.64
N ILE A 59 -15.96 12.75 13.14
CA ILE A 59 -15.85 14.12 13.66
C ILE A 59 -16.92 15.02 13.05
N ALA A 60 -17.06 15.02 11.73
CA ALA A 60 -17.88 15.98 11.01
C ALA A 60 -19.38 15.64 11.00
N ARG A 61 -19.78 14.43 11.45
CA ARG A 61 -21.15 13.87 11.29
C ARG A 61 -21.70 14.09 9.86
N LYS A 62 -20.81 14.06 8.87
CA LYS A 62 -21.12 14.49 7.50
C LYS A 62 -21.77 13.33 6.77
N ASP A 63 -22.97 13.54 6.25
CA ASP A 63 -23.71 12.53 5.49
C ASP A 63 -22.91 11.94 4.33
N SER A 64 -23.37 10.78 3.86
CA SER A 64 -22.73 9.95 2.84
C SER A 64 -22.07 10.78 1.75
N SER A 65 -20.75 10.67 1.62
CA SER A 65 -19.98 11.44 0.66
C SER A 65 -19.05 10.53 -0.12
N PHE A 66 -18.91 10.88 -1.40
CA PHE A 66 -17.99 10.23 -2.31
C PHE A 66 -16.88 11.23 -2.62
N ILE A 67 -15.66 10.90 -2.22
CA ILE A 67 -14.52 11.80 -2.37
C ILE A 67 -13.49 11.10 -3.26
N SER A 68 -13.28 11.68 -4.44
CA SER A 68 -12.12 11.40 -5.27
C SER A 68 -10.94 12.21 -4.73
N LEU A 69 -9.86 11.53 -4.36
CA LEU A 69 -8.64 12.18 -3.92
C LEU A 69 -7.94 12.75 -5.16
N LYS A 70 -7.82 14.08 -5.22
CA LYS A 70 -7.17 14.78 -6.34
C LYS A 70 -5.75 14.22 -6.53
N ASN A 71 -5.46 13.73 -7.73
CA ASN A 71 -4.17 13.13 -8.13
C ASN A 71 -3.87 11.74 -7.53
N SER A 72 -4.90 10.96 -7.18
CA SER A 72 -4.76 9.62 -6.60
C SER A 72 -5.59 8.61 -7.40
N LYS A 73 -5.05 7.39 -7.60
CA LYS A 73 -5.77 6.25 -8.20
C LYS A 73 -6.82 5.64 -7.25
N TRP A 74 -7.17 6.34 -6.17
CA TRP A 74 -7.96 5.83 -5.06
C TRP A 74 -9.22 6.67 -4.88
N TRP A 75 -10.34 5.98 -4.68
CA TRP A 75 -11.66 6.55 -4.50
C TRP A 75 -12.20 6.10 -3.15
N VAL A 76 -12.76 7.03 -2.37
CA VAL A 76 -13.29 6.72 -1.05
C VAL A 76 -14.79 6.98 -1.03
N LYS A 77 -15.55 5.96 -0.65
CA LYS A 77 -16.99 6.02 -0.44
C LYS A 77 -17.29 5.87 1.04
N THR A 78 -17.86 6.91 1.64
CA THR A 78 -18.36 6.87 3.02
C THR A 78 -19.88 6.80 2.97
N SER A 79 -20.44 5.80 3.65
CA SER A 79 -21.89 5.60 3.78
C SER A 79 -22.24 5.59 5.25
N ILE A 80 -23.20 6.43 5.63
CA ILE A 80 -23.69 6.55 7.00
C ILE A 80 -25.16 6.19 6.96
N SER A 81 -25.58 5.27 7.81
CA SER A 81 -26.95 4.78 7.86
C SER A 81 -27.40 4.77 9.31
N LYS A 82 -28.55 5.39 9.57
CA LYS A 82 -29.17 5.37 10.90
C LYS A 82 -29.80 4.00 11.12
N GLU A 83 -29.34 3.26 12.13
CA GLU A 83 -29.91 1.97 12.53
C GLU A 83 -31.02 2.15 13.58
N ASP A 84 -30.85 3.10 14.50
CA ASP A 84 -31.80 3.40 15.59
C ASP A 84 -31.79 4.91 15.90
N GLU A 85 -32.59 5.36 16.87
CA GLU A 85 -32.77 6.77 17.24
C GLU A 85 -31.44 7.53 17.42
N HIS A 86 -30.46 6.88 18.04
CA HIS A 86 -29.11 7.41 18.26
C HIS A 86 -28.00 6.55 17.67
N LEU A 87 -28.30 5.38 17.09
CA LEU A 87 -27.28 4.46 16.58
C LEU A 87 -27.08 4.63 15.08
N TYR A 88 -25.84 4.89 14.67
CA TYR A 88 -25.46 5.08 13.28
C TYR A 88 -24.39 4.05 12.89
N SER A 89 -24.60 3.42 11.74
CA SER A 89 -23.65 2.55 11.07
C SER A 89 -22.85 3.37 10.07
N ILE A 90 -21.53 3.31 10.15
CA ILE A 90 -20.61 4.01 9.26
C ILE A 90 -19.78 2.97 8.52
N VAL A 91 -19.89 2.99 7.20
CA VAL A 91 -19.15 2.10 6.29
C VAL A 91 -18.29 2.94 5.38
N VAL A 92 -16.98 2.68 5.40
CA VAL A 92 -16.01 3.34 4.53
C VAL A 92 -15.38 2.31 3.62
N ALA A 93 -15.60 2.46 2.31
CA ALA A 93 -15.05 1.58 1.29
C ALA A 93 -14.07 2.35 0.40
N VAL A 94 -12.88 1.78 0.19
CA VAL A 94 -11.84 2.37 -0.66
C VAL A 94 -11.65 1.51 -1.90
N PHE A 95 -11.76 2.15 -3.06
CA PHE A 95 -11.66 1.52 -4.37
C PHE A 95 -10.42 2.03 -5.09
N LYS A 96 -9.81 1.14 -5.88
CA LYS A 96 -8.79 1.55 -6.85
C LYS A 96 -9.47 1.84 -8.17
N GLU A 97 -9.08 2.91 -8.85
CA GLU A 97 -9.64 3.40 -10.11
C GLU A 97 -9.77 2.30 -11.17
N ASP A 98 -8.78 1.40 -11.23
CA ASP A 98 -8.77 0.29 -12.19
C ASP A 98 -9.83 -0.79 -11.90
N THR A 99 -10.31 -0.89 -10.64
CA THR A 99 -11.11 -2.02 -10.14
C THR A 99 -12.39 -1.58 -9.44
N LEU A 100 -12.95 -0.40 -9.79
CA LEU A 100 -14.13 0.27 -9.19
C LEU A 100 -15.35 -0.62 -8.82
N ARG A 101 -15.38 -1.89 -9.25
CA ARG A 101 -16.35 -2.93 -8.89
C ARG A 101 -16.08 -3.62 -7.54
N SER A 102 -14.85 -3.68 -7.05
CA SER A 102 -14.49 -4.33 -5.79
C SER A 102 -13.70 -3.39 -4.88
N PRO A 103 -14.12 -3.18 -3.62
CA PRO A 103 -13.34 -2.40 -2.68
C PRO A 103 -12.05 -3.14 -2.33
N SER A 104 -10.95 -2.40 -2.28
CA SER A 104 -9.65 -2.92 -1.80
C SER A 104 -9.67 -3.13 -0.29
N VAL A 105 -10.34 -2.22 0.44
CA VAL A 105 -10.56 -2.29 1.88
C VAL A 105 -11.95 -1.73 2.18
N THR A 106 -12.65 -2.35 3.13
CA THR A 106 -13.87 -1.80 3.72
C THR A 106 -13.76 -1.82 5.23
N LEU A 107 -14.03 -0.70 5.86
CA LEU A 107 -14.07 -0.55 7.32
C LEU A 107 -15.51 -0.33 7.76
N TYR A 108 -15.88 -0.94 8.88
CA TYR A 108 -17.19 -0.87 9.49
C TYR A 108 -17.04 -0.36 10.92
N THR A 109 -17.87 0.59 11.30
CA THR A 109 -17.98 1.04 12.69
C THR A 109 -19.40 1.43 13.01
N LYS A 110 -19.76 1.36 14.30
CA LYS A 110 -21.04 1.83 14.82
C LYS A 110 -20.78 2.92 15.84
N ARG A 111 -21.60 3.96 15.82
CA ARG A 111 -21.47 5.07 16.76
C ARG A 111 -22.82 5.56 17.24
N LEU A 112 -22.85 5.92 18.52
CA LEU A 112 -23.96 6.65 19.11
C LEU A 112 -23.80 8.15 18.88
N TRP A 113 -24.80 8.79 18.32
CA TRP A 113 -24.92 10.24 18.23
C TRP A 113 -26.23 10.68 18.89
N TYR A 114 -26.06 11.46 19.95
CA TYR A 114 -27.14 12.21 20.57
C TYR A 114 -27.23 13.55 19.85
N ASN A 115 -28.43 13.92 19.41
CA ASN A 115 -28.73 15.30 19.07
C ASN A 115 -28.87 16.04 20.40
N GLU A 116 -28.10 17.11 20.58
CA GLU A 116 -28.35 18.07 21.66
C GLU A 116 -29.65 18.84 21.39
#